data_AF-A0A8S2U6J3-F1
#
_entry.id   AF-A0A8S2U6J3-F1
#
_cell.length_a   1.000
_cell.length_b   1.000
_cell.length_c   1.000
_cell.angle_alpha   90.00
_cell.angle_beta   90.00
_cell.angle_gamma   90.00
#
_symmetry.space_group_name_H-M   'P 1'
#
loop_
_entity.id
_entity.type
_entity.pdbx_description
1 polymer ?
#
loop_
_entity_poly.entity_id
_entity_poly.type
_entity_poly.pdbx_seq_one_letter_code
_entity_poly.pdbx_strand_id
1 'polypeptide(L)'
;QATTSDILLPSFGVATTINPLENGDQKPEHWLSMNFNSHLDGPGIHSNSDRLHLVITLDVSGSMSDRFEGEPGKKKVQIAQQSLLTLLKQLSPDDALGIVL
;
A
#
# COMPACT_ATOMS: atom_id res chain seq x y z
N GLN A 1 -0.54 6.23 -27.18
CA GLN A 1 -1.81 6.62 -26.54
C GLN A 1 -2.42 5.34 -26.00
N ALA A 2 -2.55 5.20 -24.68
CA ALA A 2 -3.11 3.97 -24.09
C ALA A 2 -4.64 4.00 -24.27
N THR A 3 -5.19 2.99 -24.92
CA THR A 3 -6.63 2.85 -25.20
C THR A 3 -7.07 1.45 -24.80
N THR A 4 -8.17 1.34 -24.06
CA THR A 4 -8.77 0.04 -23.67
C THR A 4 -10.24 -0.04 -24.09
N SER A 5 -10.69 -1.24 -24.44
CA SER A 5 -12.09 -1.59 -24.73
C SER A 5 -12.79 -2.27 -23.55
N ASP A 6 -12.09 -2.45 -22.42
CA ASP A 6 -12.62 -3.12 -21.24
C ASP A 6 -13.64 -2.25 -20.50
N ILE A 7 -14.63 -2.91 -19.90
CA ILE A 7 -15.67 -2.24 -19.12
C ILE A 7 -15.03 -1.67 -17.85
N LEU A 8 -15.16 -0.35 -17.65
CA LEU A 8 -14.70 0.33 -16.45
C LEU A 8 -15.52 -0.15 -15.23
N LEU A 9 -14.94 -1.03 -14.41
CA LEU A 9 -15.54 -1.49 -13.14
C LEU A 9 -14.69 -1.01 -11.96
N PRO A 10 -14.73 0.28 -11.60
CA PRO A 10 -13.96 0.77 -10.47
C PRO A 10 -14.43 0.09 -9.19
N SER A 11 -13.51 -0.43 -8.39
CA SER A 11 -13.81 -0.88 -7.04
C SER A 11 -13.61 0.27 -6.07
N PHE A 12 -14.48 0.37 -5.07
CA PHE A 12 -14.37 1.41 -4.05
C PHE A 12 -14.31 0.77 -2.67
N GLY A 13 -13.45 1.32 -1.82
CA GLY A 13 -13.35 1.01 -0.41
C GLY A 13 -13.68 2.25 0.39
N VAL A 14 -14.42 2.10 1.47
CA VAL A 14 -14.66 3.18 2.42
C VAL A 14 -14.10 2.73 3.76
N ALA A 15 -13.22 3.53 4.33
CA ALA A 15 -12.71 3.34 5.68
C ALA A 15 -13.04 4.59 6.50
N THR A 16 -13.49 4.40 7.73
CA THR A 16 -13.66 5.49 8.68
C THR A 16 -12.69 5.27 9.83
N THR A 17 -11.89 6.28 10.13
CA THR A 17 -10.93 6.23 11.22
C THR A 17 -11.04 7.49 12.06
N ILE A 18 -10.61 7.43 13.32
CA ILE A 18 -10.49 8.61 14.17
C ILE A 18 -9.06 9.13 13.97
N ASN A 19 -8.91 10.40 13.61
CA ASN A 19 -7.59 10.99 13.42
C ASN A 19 -6.83 11.02 14.77
N PRO A 20 -5.72 10.27 14.92
CA PRO A 20 -5.00 10.19 16.18
C PRO A 20 -4.14 11.43 16.46
N LEU A 21 -4.02 12.37 15.51
CA LEU A 21 -3.16 13.56 15.61
C LEU A 21 -3.91 14.82 16.10
N GLU A 22 -5.24 14.84 16.08
CA GLU A 22 -6.04 15.95 16.61
C GLU A 22 -6.24 15.79 18.13
N ASN A 23 -5.37 16.44 18.90
CA ASN A 23 -5.50 16.52 20.36
C ASN A 23 -6.68 17.43 20.76
N GLY A 24 -7.89 16.87 20.83
CA GLY A 24 -9.03 17.49 21.49
C GLY A 24 -10.36 17.33 20.77
N ASP A 25 -10.35 17.34 19.44
CA ASP A 25 -11.52 17.13 18.59
C ASP A 25 -11.35 15.80 17.85
N GLN A 26 -11.87 14.71 18.41
CA GLN A 26 -11.84 13.39 17.76
C GLN A 26 -12.88 13.33 16.64
N LYS A 27 -12.61 14.03 15.53
CA LYS A 27 -13.49 14.01 14.36
C LYS A 27 -13.29 12.70 13.59
N PRO A 28 -14.38 11.98 13.23
CA PRO A 28 -14.28 10.84 12.35
C PRO A 28 -13.85 11.31 10.95
N GLU A 29 -12.76 10.74 10.45
CA GLU A 29 -12.26 10.96 9.12
C GLU A 29 -12.73 9.83 8.20
N HIS A 30 -13.30 10.19 7.05
CA HIS A 30 -13.80 9.25 6.06
C HIS A 30 -12.84 9.20 4.87
N TRP A 31 -12.28 8.03 4.64
CA TRP A 31 -11.40 7.73 3.52
C TRP A 31 -12.19 6.99 2.46
N LEU A 32 -12.23 7.55 1.25
CA LEU A 32 -12.74 6.88 0.05
C LEU A 32 -11.54 6.47 -0.81
N SER A 33 -11.32 5.16 -0.96
CA SER A 33 -10.43 4.62 -1.95
C SER A 33 -11.22 4.26 -3.20
N MET A 34 -10.71 4.65 -4.37
CA MET A 34 -11.21 4.20 -5.66
C MET A 34 -10.06 3.54 -6.40
N ASN A 35 -10.27 2.31 -6.82
CA ASN A 35 -9.33 1.56 -7.63
C ASN A 35 -9.91 1.47 -9.05
N PHE A 36 -9.16 1.94 -10.02
CA PHE A 36 -9.53 1.82 -11.42
C PHE A 36 -9.02 0.49 -11.95
N ASN A 37 -9.85 -0.24 -12.69
CA ASN A 37 -9.40 -1.43 -13.41
C ASN A 37 -8.23 -1.04 -14.31
N SER A 38 -7.10 -1.67 -14.06
CA SER A 38 -5.93 -1.54 -14.89
C SER A 38 -6.07 -2.54 -16.03
N HIS A 39 -5.54 -2.23 -17.22
CA HIS A 39 -5.41 -3.25 -18.28
C HIS A 39 -4.44 -4.40 -17.90
N LEU A 40 -3.93 -4.36 -16.67
CA LEU A 40 -3.00 -5.31 -16.06
C LEU A 40 -3.74 -6.32 -15.15
N ASP A 41 -5.04 -6.48 -15.27
CA ASP A 41 -5.77 -7.48 -14.49
C ASP A 41 -5.50 -8.88 -15.08
N GLY A 42 -4.83 -9.77 -14.31
CA GLY A 42 -4.35 -11.08 -14.77
C GLY A 42 -2.90 -11.34 -14.32
N PRO A 43 -1.95 -11.72 -15.20
CA PRO A 43 -0.52 -11.81 -14.83
C PRO A 43 0.09 -10.51 -14.28
N GLY A 44 -0.65 -9.39 -14.28
CA GLY A 44 -0.32 -8.22 -13.47
C GLY A 44 0.68 -7.26 -14.12
N ILE A 45 1.11 -6.28 -13.32
CA ILE A 45 2.36 -5.49 -13.48
C ILE A 45 3.54 -6.39 -13.91
N HIS A 46 3.51 -7.68 -13.57
CA HIS A 46 4.57 -8.63 -13.85
C HIS A 46 4.84 -8.86 -15.36
N SER A 47 3.82 -8.74 -16.22
CA SER A 47 3.96 -9.06 -17.65
C SER A 47 3.93 -7.84 -18.59
N ASN A 48 3.55 -6.67 -18.09
CA ASN A 48 3.32 -5.50 -18.94
C ASN A 48 3.57 -4.17 -18.19
N SER A 49 4.50 -4.16 -17.22
CA SER A 49 4.96 -2.91 -16.60
C SER A 49 6.13 -2.32 -17.39
N ASP A 50 6.01 -1.03 -17.69
CA ASP A 50 7.18 -0.20 -17.90
C ASP A 50 7.98 -0.12 -16.59
N ARG A 51 9.28 0.16 -16.68
CA ARG A 51 10.18 0.29 -15.52
C ARG A 51 9.53 1.08 -14.38
N LEU A 52 9.35 0.43 -13.23
CA LEU A 52 8.75 1.04 -12.06
C LEU A 52 9.83 1.71 -11.20
N HIS A 53 9.56 2.94 -10.76
CA HIS A 53 10.32 3.60 -9.71
C HIS A 53 9.46 3.67 -8.44
N LEU A 54 9.73 2.81 -7.47
CA LEU A 54 8.98 2.71 -6.22
C LEU A 54 9.76 3.36 -5.07
N VAL A 55 9.12 4.29 -4.35
CA VAL A 55 9.69 4.87 -3.11
C VAL A 55 8.77 4.55 -1.95
N ILE A 56 9.29 3.88 -0.94
CA ILE A 56 8.56 3.52 0.27
C ILE A 56 9.15 4.30 1.44
N THR A 57 8.30 5.04 2.15
CA THR A 57 8.67 5.66 3.43
C THR A 57 8.19 4.75 4.55
N LEU A 58 9.12 4.20 5.32
CA LEU A 58 8.86 3.28 6.41
C LEU A 58 9.05 4.02 7.74
N ASP A 59 7.95 4.23 8.48
CA ASP A 59 8.03 4.79 9.82
C ASP A 59 8.87 3.88 10.74
N VAL A 60 9.84 4.48 11.44
CA VAL A 60 10.66 3.83 12.48
C VAL A 60 10.44 4.43 13.87
N SER A 61 9.33 5.16 14.07
CA SER A 61 8.94 5.73 15.35
C SER A 61 8.82 4.68 16.46
N GLY A 62 8.87 5.13 17.72
CA GLY A 62 8.75 4.23 18.88
C GLY A 62 7.51 3.33 18.85
N SER A 63 6.39 3.83 18.29
CA SER A 63 5.13 3.08 18.16
C SER A 63 5.25 1.85 17.25
N MET A 64 6.23 1.82 16.34
CA MET A 64 6.49 0.68 15.46
C MET A 64 7.09 -0.52 16.20
N SER A 65 7.57 -0.31 17.43
CA SER A 65 7.98 -1.37 18.35
C SER A 65 6.82 -2.03 19.10
N ASP A 66 5.60 -1.47 18.99
CA ASP A 66 4.41 -2.01 19.61
C ASP A 66 3.92 -3.26 18.88
N ARG A 67 3.05 -4.01 19.55
CA ARG A 67 2.38 -5.17 18.96
C ARG A 67 1.47 -4.74 17.82
N PHE A 68 1.42 -5.55 16.77
CA PHE A 68 0.47 -5.39 15.69
C PHE A 68 -0.85 -6.06 16.06
N GLU A 69 -1.93 -5.29 16.06
CA GLU A 69 -3.28 -5.83 16.28
C GLU A 69 -3.70 -6.62 15.04
N GLY A 70 -3.93 -7.93 15.21
CA GLY A 70 -4.31 -8.84 14.11
C GLY A 70 -3.33 -9.99 13.88
N GLU A 71 -2.06 -9.88 14.31
CA GLU A 71 -1.11 -11.00 14.31
C GLU A 71 -0.49 -11.21 15.71
N PRO A 72 -0.85 -12.29 16.42
CA PRO A 72 -0.33 -12.55 17.76
C PRO A 72 1.20 -12.66 17.79
N GLY A 73 1.82 -11.89 18.67
CA GLY A 73 3.25 -11.99 18.97
C GLY A 73 4.19 -11.24 18.03
N LYS A 74 3.68 -10.55 17.00
CA LYS A 74 4.51 -9.72 16.11
C LYS A 74 4.38 -8.23 16.42
N LYS A 75 5.48 -7.51 16.20
CA LYS A 75 5.54 -6.05 16.26
C LYS A 75 5.18 -5.44 14.91
N LYS A 76 4.67 -4.20 14.91
CA LYS A 76 4.32 -3.47 13.67
C LYS A 76 5.49 -3.40 12.69
N VAL A 77 6.71 -3.14 13.18
CA VAL A 77 7.93 -3.13 12.35
C VAL A 77 8.20 -4.47 11.67
N GLN A 78 7.91 -5.59 12.33
CA GLN A 78 8.13 -6.92 11.74
C GLN A 78 7.12 -7.20 10.62
N ILE A 79 5.87 -6.77 10.82
CA ILE A 79 4.83 -6.86 9.78
C ILE A 79 5.19 -5.98 8.58
N ALA A 80 5.65 -4.75 8.82
CA ALA A 80 6.07 -3.85 7.76
C ALA A 80 7.26 -4.43 6.95
N GLN A 81 8.26 -5.02 7.61
CA GLN A 81 9.36 -5.72 6.96
C GLN A 81 8.87 -6.90 6.12
N GLN A 82 7.98 -7.73 6.65
CA GLN A 82 7.43 -8.88 5.93
C GLN A 82 6.61 -8.45 4.71
N SER A 83 5.86 -7.36 4.84
CA SER A 83 5.08 -6.77 3.75
C SER A 83 6.01 -6.25 2.65
N LEU A 84 7.09 -5.57 3.03
CA LEU A 84 8.11 -5.08 2.09
C LEU A 84 8.80 -6.25 1.34
N LEU A 85 9.18 -7.31 2.05
CA LEU A 85 9.77 -8.52 1.43
C LEU A 85 8.80 -9.21 0.46
N THR A 86 7.50 -9.15 0.74
CA THR A 86 6.48 -9.73 -0.14
C THR A 86 6.30 -8.87 -1.39
N LEU A 87 6.31 -7.54 -1.23
CA LEU A 87 6.23 -6.59 -2.33
C LEU A 87 7.47 -6.70 -3.25
N LEU A 88 8.66 -6.82 -2.66
CA LEU A 88 9.92 -7.01 -3.39
C LEU A 88 9.90 -8.22 -4.35
N LYS A 89 9.17 -9.28 -4.01
CA LYS A 89 9.04 -10.47 -4.88
C LYS A 89 8.22 -10.20 -6.15
N GLN A 90 7.47 -9.11 -6.18
CA GLN A 90 6.64 -8.72 -7.33
C GLN A 90 7.36 -7.77 -8.28
N LEU A 91 8.49 -7.18 -7.86
CA LEU A 91 9.30 -6.27 -8.67
C LEU A 91 10.14 -7.05 -9.69
N SER A 92 10.28 -6.44 -10.86
CA SER A 92 11.15 -6.92 -11.93
C SER A 92 12.62 -6.51 -11.65
N PRO A 93 13.62 -7.21 -12.22
CA PRO A 93 15.03 -6.85 -12.05
C PRO A 93 15.41 -5.45 -12.55
N ASP A 94 14.63 -4.89 -13.47
CA ASP A 94 14.80 -3.56 -14.06
C ASP A 94 14.11 -2.44 -13.26
N ASP A 95 13.37 -2.77 -12.21
CA ASP A 95 12.69 -1.79 -11.36
C ASP A 95 13.65 -1.15 -10.36
N ALA A 96 13.41 0.13 -10.04
CA ALA A 96 14.14 0.86 -9.03
C ALA A 96 13.34 0.96 -7.74
N LEU A 97 14.00 0.69 -6.61
CA LEU A 97 13.43 0.82 -5.27
C LEU A 97 14.24 1.81 -4.42
N GLY A 98 13.54 2.79 -3.84
CA GLY A 98 14.03 3.62 -2.75
C GLY A 98 13.28 3.32 -1.45
N ILE A 99 14.02 3.17 -0.34
CA ILE A 99 13.43 3.07 1.00
C ILE A 99 13.93 4.26 1.81
N VAL A 100 12.99 5.00 2.38
CA VAL A 100 13.22 6.10 3.33
C VAL A 100 12.75 5.63 4.69
N LEU A 101 13.54 5.89 5.74
CA LEU A 101 13.25 5.52 7.13
C LEU A 101 12.91 6.78 7.94
#